data_AF-A0A1S4LB41-F1
#
_entry.id   AF-A0A1S4LB41-F1
#
_cell.length_a   1.000
_cell.length_b   1.000
_cell.length_c   1.000
_cell.angle_alpha   90.00
_cell.angle_beta   90.00
_cell.angle_gamma   90.00
#
_symmetry.space_group_name_H-M   'P 1'
#
loop_
_entity.id
_entity.type
_entity.pdbx_description
1 polymer ?
#
loop_
_entity_poly.entity_id
_entity_poly.type
_entity_poly.pdbx_seq_one_letter_code
_entity_poly.pdbx_strand_id
1 'polypeptide(L)'
;MERYPFPERVETVDGFEQTFQTNHLGPFLLTNLLLGKLKASAPSRIITLSSLLHHFGRVDPSRLEYSDYKVPMQVYSDTKLANILFTKELARRLQGTGDVV
;
A
#
# COMPACT_ATOMS: atom_id res chain seq x y z
N MET A 1 10.78 -24.99 -26.61
CA MET A 1 9.78 -24.35 -25.73
C MET A 1 10.53 -23.91 -24.48
N GLU A 2 10.99 -22.67 -24.47
CA GLU A 2 11.77 -22.11 -23.36
C GLU A 2 10.85 -21.97 -22.14
N ARG A 3 11.24 -22.54 -20.99
CA ARG A 3 10.46 -22.43 -19.75
C ARG A 3 10.43 -20.95 -19.38
N TYR A 4 9.25 -20.35 -19.39
CA TYR A 4 9.06 -19.04 -18.76
C TYR A 4 9.53 -19.17 -17.30
N PRO A 5 10.49 -18.35 -16.83
CA PRO A 5 10.95 -18.43 -15.47
C PRO A 5 9.76 -18.19 -14.53
N PHE A 6 9.69 -18.96 -13.45
CA PHE A 6 8.76 -18.65 -12.37
C PHE A 6 9.05 -17.22 -11.90
N PRO A 7 8.03 -16.42 -11.61
CA PRO A 7 8.25 -15.05 -11.19
C PRO A 7 9.03 -15.03 -9.86
N GLU A 8 10.06 -14.19 -9.80
CA GLU A 8 10.97 -14.07 -8.66
C GLU A 8 10.60 -12.86 -7.80
N ARG A 9 10.80 -12.98 -6.48
CA ARG A 9 10.64 -11.85 -5.54
C ARG A 9 11.77 -10.85 -5.79
N VAL A 10 11.42 -9.63 -6.18
CA VAL A 10 12.38 -8.53 -6.27
C VAL A 10 12.38 -7.75 -4.96
N GLU A 11 13.56 -7.53 -4.40
CA GLU A 11 13.75 -6.77 -3.15
C GLU A 11 14.21 -5.35 -3.47
N THR A 12 13.71 -4.38 -2.72
CA THR A 12 14.22 -3.00 -2.75
C THR A 12 15.50 -2.87 -1.93
N VAL A 13 16.12 -1.69 -1.96
CA VAL A 13 17.27 -1.37 -1.08
C VAL A 13 16.93 -1.38 0.42
N ASP A 14 15.65 -1.31 0.77
CA ASP A 14 15.17 -1.29 2.16
C ASP A 14 14.75 -2.68 2.67
N GLY A 15 14.94 -3.73 1.86
CA GLY A 15 14.68 -5.11 2.28
C GLY A 15 13.26 -5.63 2.03
N PHE A 16 12.36 -4.80 1.48
CA PHE A 16 10.96 -5.18 1.25
C PHE A 16 10.74 -5.70 -0.17
N GLU A 17 9.69 -6.50 -0.35
CA GLU A 17 9.24 -6.86 -1.69
C GLU A 17 8.84 -5.60 -2.47
N GLN A 18 9.32 -5.51 -3.71
CA GLN A 18 9.27 -4.31 -4.53
C GLN A 18 7.85 -3.77 -4.73
N THR A 19 6.89 -4.64 -5.05
CA THR A 19 5.49 -4.25 -5.27
C THR A 19 4.86 -3.70 -4.01
N PHE A 20 5.08 -4.37 -2.87
CA PHE A 20 4.58 -3.96 -1.57
C PHE A 20 5.13 -2.61 -1.14
N GLN A 21 6.44 -2.41 -1.27
CA GLN A 21 7.03 -1.14 -0.91
C GLN A 21 6.58 -0.01 -1.83
N THR A 22 6.59 -0.25 -3.14
CA THR A 22 6.23 0.77 -4.14
C THR A 22 4.76 1.18 -4.01
N ASN A 23 3.86 0.20 -3.87
CA ASN A 23 2.43 0.47 -3.91
C ASN A 23 1.85 0.88 -2.56
N HIS A 24 2.46 0.47 -1.45
CA HIS A 24 1.90 0.64 -0.12
C HIS A 24 2.84 1.32 0.88
N LEU A 25 4.00 0.73 1.20
CA LEU A 25 4.85 1.26 2.29
C LEU A 25 5.39 2.67 2.00
N GLY A 26 5.83 2.92 0.77
CA GLY A 26 6.31 4.24 0.32
C GLY A 26 5.21 5.30 0.43
N PRO A 27 4.04 5.13 -0.22
CA PRO A 27 2.91 6.04 -0.09
C PRO A 27 2.40 6.21 1.35
N PHE A 28 2.37 5.13 2.13
CA PHE A 28 2.02 5.17 3.55
C PHE A 28 2.96 6.13 4.32
N LEU A 29 4.27 5.95 4.17
CA LEU A 29 5.25 6.79 4.85
C LEU A 29 5.17 8.25 4.36
N LEU A 30 5.16 8.46 3.05
CA LEU A 30 5.06 9.79 2.44
C LEU A 30 3.84 10.56 2.96
N THR A 31 2.69 9.90 3.01
CA THR A 31 1.44 10.51 3.51
C THR A 31 1.57 10.93 4.97
N ASN A 32 2.15 10.09 5.82
CA ASN A 32 2.35 10.41 7.24
C ASN A 32 3.34 11.57 7.43
N LEU A 33 4.43 11.62 6.64
CA LEU A 33 5.40 12.71 6.68
C LEU A 33 4.79 14.05 6.24
N LEU A 34 3.88 14.02 5.26
CA LEU A 34 3.22 15.23 4.75
C LEU A 34 2.00 15.66 5.58
N LEU A 35 1.53 14.82 6.50
CA LEU A 35 0.25 15.05 7.19
C LEU A 35 0.19 16.39 7.94
N GLY A 36 1.30 16.79 8.58
CA GLY A 36 1.37 18.10 9.25
C GLY A 36 1.22 19.28 8.29
N LYS A 37 1.87 19.20 7.12
CA LYS A 37 1.75 20.23 6.08
C LYS A 37 0.36 20.26 5.46
N LEU A 38 -0.22 19.10 5.19
CA LEU A 38 -1.58 18.98 4.63
C LEU A 38 -2.63 19.58 5.58
N LYS A 39 -2.49 19.38 6.89
CA LYS A 39 -3.35 20.03 7.90
C LYS A 39 -3.16 21.55 7.93
N ALA A 40 -1.93 22.03 7.85
CA ALA A 40 -1.64 23.47 7.84
C ALA A 40 -2.10 24.18 6.55
N SER A 41 -2.26 23.43 5.45
CA SER A 41 -2.73 23.93 4.15
C SER A 41 -4.21 23.59 3.87
N ALA A 42 -5.00 23.43 4.93
CA ALA A 42 -6.45 23.29 4.89
C ALA A 42 -7.12 24.32 3.95
N PRO A 43 -8.09 23.92 3.09
CA PRO A 43 -8.57 22.55 2.90
C PRO A 43 -7.63 21.72 2.01
N SER A 44 -7.39 20.46 2.37
CA SER A 44 -6.59 19.54 1.56
C SER A 44 -7.22 18.14 1.46
N ARG A 45 -6.72 17.33 0.52
CA ARG A 45 -7.24 15.99 0.25
C ARG A 45 -6.14 14.98 0.04
N ILE A 46 -6.36 13.75 0.49
CA ILE A 46 -5.47 12.61 0.27
C ILE A 46 -6.21 11.57 -0.57
N ILE A 47 -5.73 11.30 -1.77
CA ILE A 47 -6.34 10.32 -2.68
C ILE A 47 -5.37 9.18 -2.91
N THR A 48 -5.73 7.97 -2.46
CA THR A 48 -4.94 6.75 -2.68
C THR A 48 -5.56 5.93 -3.81
N LEU A 49 -4.80 5.66 -4.87
CA LEU A 49 -5.27 4.83 -5.97
C LEU A 49 -5.19 3.32 -5.63
N SER A 50 -6.31 2.62 -5.81
CA SER A 50 -6.40 1.17 -5.69
C SER A 50 -6.70 0.51 -7.06
N SER A 51 -7.23 -0.71 -7.08
CA SER A 51 -7.59 -1.48 -8.28
C SER A 51 -8.71 -2.46 -7.94
N LEU A 52 -9.49 -2.91 -8.93
CA LEU A 52 -10.49 -3.96 -8.77
C LEU A 52 -9.91 -5.25 -8.16
N LEU A 53 -8.62 -5.52 -8.37
CA LEU A 53 -7.94 -6.68 -7.82
C LEU A 53 -7.83 -6.69 -6.28
N HIS A 54 -8.15 -5.56 -5.60
CA HIS A 54 -8.24 -5.52 -4.14
C HIS A 54 -9.27 -6.52 -3.57
N HIS A 55 -10.30 -6.90 -4.35
CA HIS A 55 -11.29 -7.90 -3.94
C HIS A 55 -10.68 -9.29 -3.67
N PHE A 56 -9.51 -9.58 -4.24
CA PHE A 56 -8.78 -10.83 -4.02
C PHE A 56 -7.62 -10.68 -3.02
N GLY A 57 -7.39 -9.47 -2.49
CA GLY A 57 -6.33 -9.20 -1.55
C GLY A 57 -6.57 -9.83 -0.18
N ARG A 58 -5.48 -10.13 0.52
CA ARG A 58 -5.42 -10.70 1.87
C ARG A 58 -4.32 -9.99 2.64
N VAL A 59 -4.70 -8.98 3.42
CA VAL A 59 -3.75 -8.29 4.28
C VAL A 59 -3.64 -9.05 5.60
N ASP A 60 -2.55 -9.80 5.75
CA ASP A 60 -2.19 -10.52 6.97
C ASP A 60 -0.84 -9.97 7.48
N PRO A 61 -0.82 -9.26 8.62
CA PRO A 61 0.41 -8.70 9.19
C PRO A 61 1.52 -9.74 9.40
N SER A 62 1.18 -11.01 9.59
CA SER A 62 2.16 -12.10 9.78
C SER A 62 2.83 -12.58 8.48
N ARG A 63 2.40 -12.08 7.32
CA ARG A 63 2.84 -12.56 5.99
C ARG A 63 3.30 -11.46 5.03
N LEU A 64 3.54 -10.25 5.54
CA LEU A 64 3.90 -9.07 4.73
C LEU A 64 5.33 -9.09 4.16
N GLU A 65 6.14 -10.09 4.52
CA GLU A 65 7.48 -10.27 3.93
C GLU A 65 7.42 -10.86 2.51
N TYR A 66 6.29 -11.49 2.16
CA TYR A 66 6.07 -12.17 0.88
C TYR A 66 7.19 -13.14 0.50
N SER A 67 7.77 -13.83 1.49
CA SER A 67 8.89 -14.76 1.33
C SER A 67 8.55 -16.03 0.53
N ASP A 68 7.29 -16.48 0.54
CA ASP A 68 6.78 -17.56 -0.32
C ASP A 68 6.15 -16.96 -1.60
N TYR A 69 6.99 -16.50 -2.51
CA TYR A 69 6.56 -15.77 -3.71
C TYR A 69 6.10 -16.70 -4.84
N LYS A 70 4.98 -17.40 -4.60
CA LYS A 70 4.37 -18.29 -5.61
C LYS A 70 3.44 -17.56 -6.57
N VAL A 71 2.93 -16.38 -6.20
CA VAL A 71 1.88 -15.67 -6.94
C VAL A 71 2.08 -14.14 -6.86
N PRO A 72 2.81 -13.52 -7.81
CA PRO A 72 3.02 -12.06 -7.86
C PRO A 72 1.72 -11.24 -7.85
N MET A 73 0.72 -11.76 -8.57
CA MET A 73 -0.60 -11.14 -8.65
C MET A 73 -1.28 -11.07 -7.29
N GLN A 74 -1.03 -12.03 -6.40
CA GLN A 74 -1.55 -11.99 -5.04
C GLN A 74 -0.92 -10.84 -4.27
N VAL A 75 0.41 -10.67 -4.36
CA VAL A 75 1.11 -9.56 -3.70
C VAL A 75 0.55 -8.22 -4.17
N TYR A 76 0.38 -8.04 -5.48
CA TYR A 76 -0.28 -6.85 -6.03
C TYR A 76 -1.69 -6.66 -5.46
N SER A 77 -2.54 -7.69 -5.49
CA SER A 77 -3.89 -7.67 -4.90
C SER A 77 -3.87 -7.25 -3.42
N ASP A 78 -2.94 -7.78 -2.64
CA ASP A 78 -2.74 -7.47 -1.23
C ASP A 78 -2.40 -5.99 -1.05
N THR A 79 -1.49 -5.44 -1.87
CA THR A 79 -1.17 -4.01 -1.84
C THR A 79 -2.38 -3.12 -2.14
N LYS A 80 -3.25 -3.54 -3.06
CA LYS A 80 -4.43 -2.77 -3.44
C LYS A 80 -5.52 -2.83 -2.38
N LEU A 81 -5.64 -3.95 -1.66
CA LEU A 81 -6.45 -4.01 -0.44
C LEU A 81 -5.86 -3.15 0.68
N ALA A 82 -4.55 -3.21 0.89
CA ALA A 82 -3.85 -2.40 1.89
C ALA A 82 -4.07 -0.90 1.67
N ASN A 83 -4.11 -0.43 0.42
CA ASN A 83 -4.43 0.97 0.09
C ASN A 83 -5.85 1.39 0.49
N ILE A 84 -6.84 0.49 0.33
CA ILE A 84 -8.22 0.73 0.78
C ILE A 84 -8.26 0.80 2.31
N LEU A 85 -7.64 -0.17 2.99
CA LEU A 85 -7.61 -0.23 4.46
C LEU A 85 -6.90 1.00 5.04
N PHE A 86 -5.77 1.41 4.45
CA PHE A 86 -5.06 2.62 4.83
C PHE A 86 -5.93 3.87 4.69
N THR A 87 -6.61 4.03 3.56
CA THR A 87 -7.50 5.19 3.35
C THR A 87 -8.62 5.23 4.40
N LYS A 88 -9.25 4.08 4.69
CA LYS A 88 -10.31 3.98 5.72
C LYS A 88 -9.79 4.30 7.12
N GLU A 89 -8.64 3.75 7.49
CA GLU A 89 -8.04 3.99 8.80
C GLU A 89 -7.53 5.42 8.96
N LEU A 90 -6.94 5.99 7.91
CA LEU A 90 -6.50 7.38 7.89
C LEU A 90 -7.70 8.31 8.07
N ALA A 91 -8.79 8.11 7.32
CA ALA A 91 -10.03 8.87 7.48
C ALA A 91 -10.57 8.77 8.92
N ARG A 92 -10.59 7.57 9.50
CA ARG A 92 -11.01 7.36 10.91
C ARG A 92 -10.13 8.15 11.89
N ARG A 93 -8.81 8.20 11.68
CA ARG A 93 -7.86 8.95 12.52
C ARG A 93 -7.95 10.46 12.33
N LEU A 94 -8.33 10.92 11.14
CA LEU A 94 -8.48 12.34 10.82
C LEU A 94 -9.86 12.89 11.12
N GLN A 95 -10.83 12.02 11.45
CA GLN A 95 -12.16 12.44 11.86
C GLN A 95 -12.09 13.44 13.02
N GLY A 96 -12.74 14.59 12.87
CA GLY A 96 -12.73 15.66 13.86
C GLY A 96 -11.53 16.62 13.77
N THR A 97 -10.58 16.41 12.85
CA THR A 97 -9.45 17.33 12.60
C THR A 97 -9.76 18.42 11.56
N GLY A 98 -11.01 18.50 11.11
CA GLY A 98 -11.57 19.67 10.41
C GLY A 98 -11.37 19.71 8.90
N ASP A 99 -10.18 19.40 8.38
CA ASP A 99 -9.80 20.03 7.10
C ASP A 99 -9.04 19.17 6.08
N VAL A 100 -8.76 17.90 6.41
CA VAL A 100 -8.14 16.93 5.49
C VAL A 100 -9.10 15.80 5.23
N VAL A 101 -9.49 15.64 3.96
CA VAL A 101 -10.45 14.60 3.50
C VAL A 101 -9.75 13.47 2.75
#